data_AF-Q4JMP9-F1
#
_entry.id   AF-Q4JMP9-F1
#
_cell.length_a   1.000
_cell.length_b   1.000
_cell.length_c   1.000
_cell.angle_alpha   90.00
_cell.angle_beta   90.00
_cell.angle_gamma   90.00
#
_symmetry.space_group_name_H-M   'P 1'
#
loop_
_entity.id
_entity.type
_entity.pdbx_description
1 polymer ?
#
loop_
_entity_poly.entity_id
_entity_poly.type
_entity_poly.pdbx_seq_one_letter_code
_entity_poly.pdbx_strand_id
1 'polypeptide(L)'
;MVTLKRAIGLTGTYTHRVNSYHEYAPDQLPGCMDPIAVAEDGNVEAIKHKIMPIEGWMWHPERSEENRGLHSCLIKSKLQI
;
A
#
# COMPACT_ATOMS: atom_id res chain seq x y z
N MET A 1 15.73 3.21 -6.40
CA MET A 1 15.05 3.07 -7.71
C MET A 1 14.16 1.84 -7.60
N VAL A 2 12.85 2.02 -7.69
CA VAL A 2 11.90 0.89 -7.62
C VAL A 2 11.96 0.13 -8.95
N THR A 3 11.89 -1.19 -8.90
CA THR A 3 11.73 -1.98 -10.14
C THR A 3 10.26 -1.91 -10.55
N LEU A 4 9.96 -1.33 -11.72
CA LEU A 4 8.60 -1.31 -12.26
C LEU A 4 8.11 -2.74 -12.46
N LYS A 5 7.13 -3.15 -11.64
CA LYS A 5 6.54 -4.50 -11.65
C LYS A 5 5.03 -4.36 -11.83
N ARG A 6 4.43 -5.15 -12.71
CA ARG A 6 2.96 -5.10 -12.91
C ARG A 6 2.17 -5.37 -11.62
N ALA A 7 2.67 -6.28 -10.78
CA ALA A 7 2.12 -6.56 -9.47
C ALA A 7 3.17 -7.14 -8.52
N ILE A 8 3.09 -6.76 -7.24
CA ILE A 8 4.02 -7.14 -6.17
C ILE A 8 3.28 -7.77 -5.00
N GLY A 9 3.95 -8.66 -4.27
CA GLY A 9 3.46 -9.20 -3.00
C GLY A 9 3.79 -8.27 -1.84
N LEU A 10 2.91 -8.22 -0.84
CA LEU A 10 3.08 -7.41 0.36
C LEU A 10 3.25 -8.26 1.61
N THR A 11 3.96 -7.72 2.59
CA THR A 11 4.07 -8.23 3.97
C THR A 11 3.71 -7.12 4.97
N GLY A 12 3.15 -7.48 6.13
CA GLY A 12 2.71 -6.53 7.16
C GLY A 12 1.22 -6.67 7.48
N THR A 13 0.53 -5.54 7.69
CA THR A 13 -0.93 -5.50 7.88
C THR A 13 -1.67 -5.90 6.59
N TYR A 14 -1.15 -5.51 5.42
CA TYR A 14 -1.66 -5.95 4.13
C TYR A 14 -0.73 -7.01 3.53
N THR A 15 -1.28 -8.16 3.15
CA THR A 15 -0.50 -9.36 2.72
C THR A 15 -0.90 -9.91 1.35
N HIS A 16 -1.62 -9.13 0.55
CA HIS A 16 -2.11 -9.53 -0.78
C HIS A 16 -1.27 -8.91 -1.90
N ARG A 17 -1.44 -9.40 -3.13
CA ARG A 17 -0.79 -8.80 -4.30
C ARG A 17 -1.51 -7.52 -4.72
N VAL A 18 -0.72 -6.49 -5.01
CA VAL A 18 -1.18 -5.18 -5.46
C VAL A 18 -0.46 -4.76 -6.74
N ASN A 19 -1.04 -3.82 -7.47
CA ASN A 19 -0.35 -3.21 -8.61
C ASN A 19 0.81 -2.31 -8.15
N SER A 20 1.83 -2.15 -8.99
CA SER A 20 2.95 -1.24 -8.74
C SER A 20 3.24 -0.42 -10.00
N TYR A 21 2.71 0.81 -10.01
CA TYR A 21 2.83 1.75 -11.13
C TYR A 21 3.47 3.06 -10.65
N HIS A 22 4.62 2.94 -9.97
CA HIS A 22 5.38 4.07 -9.42
C HIS A 22 6.89 3.82 -9.60
N GLU A 23 7.65 4.90 -9.82
CA GLU A 23 9.12 4.83 -9.98
C GLU A 23 9.87 5.22 -8.68
N TYR A 24 9.13 5.77 -7.73
CA TYR A 24 9.65 6.34 -6.49
C TYR A 24 9.03 5.65 -5.29
N ALA A 25 9.85 5.43 -4.27
CA ALA A 25 9.43 4.95 -2.97
C ALA A 25 9.99 5.88 -1.88
N PRO A 26 9.35 5.96 -0.71
CA PRO A 26 9.91 6.66 0.44
C PRO A 26 11.24 6.01 0.85
N ASP A 27 12.30 6.81 0.92
CA ASP A 27 13.59 6.38 1.45
C ASP A 27 13.58 6.37 2.99
N GLN A 28 12.85 7.31 3.60
CA GLN A 28 12.69 7.43 5.04
C GLN A 28 11.25 7.84 5.39
N LEU A 29 10.78 7.40 6.56
CA LEU A 29 9.49 7.79 7.11
C LEU A 29 9.69 8.76 8.28
N PRO A 30 8.85 9.80 8.40
CA PRO A 30 8.87 10.64 9.58
C PRO A 30 8.46 9.84 10.81
N GLY A 31 8.98 10.20 11.99
CA GLY A 31 8.75 9.46 13.23
C GLY A 31 7.29 9.34 13.68
N CYS A 32 6.37 10.10 13.08
CA CYS A 32 4.92 10.00 13.30
C CYS A 32 4.21 8.94 12.44
N MET A 33 4.93 8.26 11.54
CA MET A 33 4.40 7.24 10.63
C MET A 33 5.02 5.88 10.93
N ASP A 34 4.24 4.82 10.75
CA ASP A 34 4.71 3.43 10.73
C ASP A 34 4.47 2.81 9.36
N PRO A 35 5.41 2.00 8.84
CA PRO A 35 5.15 1.16 7.68
C PRO A 35 4.15 0.06 8.08
N ILE A 36 3.12 -0.14 7.25
CA ILE A 36 2.10 -1.18 7.44
C ILE A 36 2.01 -2.17 6.29
N ALA A 37 2.67 -1.89 5.16
CA ALA A 37 2.92 -2.87 4.13
C ALA A 37 4.29 -2.63 3.47
N VAL A 38 5.02 -3.71 3.23
CA VAL A 38 6.37 -3.70 2.63
C VAL A 38 6.44 -4.76 1.55
N ALA A 39 7.06 -4.40 0.42
CA ALA A 39 7.34 -5.31 -0.69
C ALA A 39 8.56 -6.21 -0.39
N GLU A 40 8.74 -7.29 -1.18
CA GLU A 40 9.88 -8.21 -1.03
C GLU A 40 11.25 -7.53 -1.21
N ASP A 41 11.32 -6.44 -1.97
CA ASP A 41 12.54 -5.65 -2.16
C ASP A 41 12.76 -4.58 -1.06
N GLY A 42 11.93 -4.60 -0.02
CA GLY A 42 12.05 -3.73 1.15
C GLY A 42 11.38 -2.36 1.00
N ASN A 43 10.80 -2.04 -0.17
CA ASN A 43 10.09 -0.78 -0.37
C ASN A 43 8.80 -0.73 0.46
N VAL A 44 8.54 0.43 1.08
CA VAL A 44 7.29 0.68 1.80
C VAL A 44 6.17 0.94 0.81
N GLU A 45 5.11 0.16 0.91
CA GLU A 45 3.94 0.22 0.02
C GLU A 45 2.69 0.73 0.74
N ALA A 46 2.67 0.72 2.07
CA ALA A 46 1.67 1.46 2.84
C ALA A 46 2.22 1.96 4.17
N ILE A 47 1.68 3.10 4.59
CA ILE A 47 1.98 3.74 5.87
C ILE A 47 0.70 4.03 6.64
N LYS A 48 0.80 4.11 7.96
CA LYS A 48 -0.21 4.73 8.83
C LYS A 48 0.41 5.80 9.70
N HIS A 49 -0.37 6.84 10.00
CA HIS A 49 -0.03 7.74 11.08
C HIS A 49 -0.26 7.04 12.44
N LYS A 50 0.62 7.29 13.40
CA LYS A 50 0.59 6.62 14.72
C LYS A 50 -0.65 6.91 15.55
N ILE A 51 -1.22 8.10 15.38
CA ILE A 51 -2.35 8.61 16.17
C ILE A 51 -3.59 8.90 15.30
N MET A 52 -3.46 9.80 14.31
CA MET A 52 -4.54 10.15 13.39
C MET A 52 -4.97 8.97 12.50
N PRO A 53 -6.26 8.90 12.09
CA PRO A 53 -6.78 7.85 11.21
C PRO A 53 -6.40 8.10 9.74
N ILE A 54 -5.11 8.20 9.47
CA ILE A 54 -4.55 8.49 8.15
C ILE A 54 -3.73 7.29 7.70
N GLU A 55 -4.05 6.77 6.53
CA GLU A 55 -3.25 5.77 5.82
C GLU A 55 -2.90 6.32 4.43
N GLY A 56 -1.71 5.95 3.97
CA GLY A 56 -1.26 6.18 2.60
C GLY A 56 -0.87 4.86 1.97
N TRP A 57 -1.29 4.63 0.73
CA TRP A 57 -0.99 3.43 -0.03
C TRP A 57 -0.30 3.81 -1.32
N MET A 58 0.72 3.04 -1.70
CA MET A 58 1.51 3.33 -2.89
C MET A 58 0.97 2.62 -4.14
N TRP A 59 0.21 1.54 -3.96
CA TRP A 59 -0.59 0.98 -5.03
C TRP A 59 -1.88 1.78 -5.23
N HIS A 60 -2.47 1.59 -6.41
CA HIS A 60 -3.73 2.21 -6.79
C HIS A 60 -4.88 1.21 -6.61
N PRO A 61 -5.58 1.18 -5.45
CA PRO A 61 -6.64 0.21 -5.21
C PRO A 61 -7.81 0.36 -6.20
N GLU A 62 -8.00 1.56 -6.77
CA GLU A 62 -9.03 1.87 -7.76
C GLU A 62 -8.78 1.26 -9.14
N ARG A 63 -7.53 0.85 -9.43
CA ARG A 63 -7.10 0.26 -10.72
C ARG A 63 -7.08 -1.27 -10.73
N SER A 64 -7.77 -1.90 -9.79
CA SER A 64 -7.65 -3.33 -9.52
C SER A 64 -8.22 -4.21 -10.65
N GLU A 65 -7.36 -4.86 -11.42
CA GLU A 65 -7.76 -5.95 -12.32
C GLU A 65 -7.77 -7.31 -11.60
N GLU A 66 -6.71 -7.65 -10.84
CA GLU A 66 -6.57 -8.97 -10.22
C GLU A 66 -7.35 -9.12 -8.89
N ASN A 67 -7.66 -8.04 -8.17
CA ASN A 67 -8.23 -8.09 -6.81
C ASN A 67 -9.40 -7.10 -6.58
N ARG A 68 -10.26 -6.91 -7.59
CA ARG A 68 -11.33 -5.89 -7.55
C ARG A 68 -12.27 -5.99 -6.37
N GLY A 69 -12.71 -7.20 -6.01
CA GLY A 69 -13.58 -7.43 -4.86
C GLY A 69 -12.90 -7.01 -3.55
N LEU A 70 -11.67 -7.46 -3.34
CA LEU A 70 -10.89 -7.15 -2.13
C LEU A 70 -10.62 -5.64 -2.02
N HIS A 71 -10.17 -5.00 -3.10
CA HIS A 71 -9.88 -3.56 -3.08
C HIS A 71 -11.15 -2.72 -2.89
N SER A 72 -12.28 -3.13 -3.47
CA SER A 72 -13.57 -2.47 -3.22
C SER A 72 -13.97 -2.55 -1.75
N CYS A 73 -13.85 -3.74 -1.13
CA CYS A 73 -14.11 -3.91 0.30
C CYS A 73 -13.15 -3.08 1.17
N LEU A 74 -11.87 -3.01 0.78
CA LEU A 74 -10.88 -2.21 1.46
C LEU A 74 -11.24 -0.71 1.44
N ILE A 75 -11.50 -0.14 0.26
CA ILE A 75 -11.90 1.27 0.12
C ILE A 75 -13.15 1.57 0.96
N LYS A 76 -14.18 0.71 0.85
CA LYS A 76 -15.42 0.82 1.62
C LYS A 76 -15.18 0.81 3.13
N SER A 77 -14.32 -0.10 3.61
CA SER A 77 -13.97 -0.16 5.03
C SER A 77 -13.33 1.12 5.56
N LYS A 78 -12.58 1.86 4.72
CA LYS A 78 -11.97 3.14 5.10
C LYS A 78 -12.95 4.30 5.03
N LEU A 79 -13.92 4.23 4.12
CA LEU A 79 -14.99 5.21 3.98
C LEU A 79 -16.16 5.00 4.95
N GLN A 80 -16.19 3.87 5.67
CA GLN A 80 -17.28 3.48 6.57
C GLN A 80 -18.63 3.34 5.86
N ILE A 81 -18.63 2.88 4.60
CA ILE A 81 -19.82 2.67 3.74
C ILE A 81 -19.95 1.23 3.24
#